data_AF-A0A1D8MTW4-F1
#
_entry.id   AF-A0A1D8MTW4-F1
#
_cell.length_a   1.000
_cell.length_b   1.000
_cell.length_c   1.000
_cell.angle_alpha   90.00
_cell.angle_beta   90.00
_cell.angle_gamma   90.00
#
_symmetry.space_group_name_H-M   'P 1'
#
loop_
_entity.id
_entity.type
_entity.pdbx_description
1 polymer ?
#
loop_
_entity_poly.entity_id
_entity_poly.type
_entity_poly.pdbx_seq_one_letter_code
_entity_poly.pdbx_strand_id
1 'polypeptide(L)'
;MTLSKGLRKRLDTQGFLDVETKSTARWLKFSPLMCAIGFALGTYLQSPALLFTMALFAVAGLSFHHTPFDWLYLYAVKPVINGPELPKRPAPARFACFVAVVWGSVTASAFLIEYNTIATVLGIALTGAATLMGTVNYCIASRFWRIIYGWPDQE
;
A
#
# COMPACT_ATOMS: atom_id res chain seq x y z
N MET A 1 -14.54 11.27 16.86
CA MET A 1 -15.39 10.26 16.19
C MET A 1 -14.65 8.93 16.16
N THR A 2 -15.19 7.92 16.84
CA THR A 2 -14.61 6.57 16.99
C THR A 2 -14.75 5.74 15.71
N LEU A 3 -13.86 4.75 15.51
CA LEU A 3 -13.86 3.87 14.34
C LEU A 3 -15.05 2.88 14.36
N SER A 4 -15.54 2.48 13.18
CA SER A 4 -16.46 1.34 13.09
C SER A 4 -15.71 0.02 13.34
N LYS A 5 -16.39 -0.98 13.93
CA LYS A 5 -15.79 -2.31 14.21
C LYS A 5 -15.12 -2.94 12.98
N GLY A 6 -15.76 -2.85 11.81
CA GLY A 6 -15.23 -3.39 10.56
C GLY A 6 -13.97 -2.68 10.07
N LEU A 7 -13.89 -1.35 10.22
CA LEU A 7 -12.70 -0.58 9.87
C LEU A 7 -11.56 -0.89 10.85
N ARG A 8 -11.86 -0.98 12.15
CA ARG A 8 -10.88 -1.31 13.19
C ARG A 8 -10.23 -2.67 12.91
N LYS A 9 -11.03 -3.72 12.70
CA LYS A 9 -10.55 -5.07 12.36
C LYS A 9 -9.62 -5.09 11.14
N ARG A 10 -9.91 -4.27 10.12
CA ARG A 10 -9.08 -4.15 8.91
C ARG A 10 -7.75 -3.46 9.16
N LEU A 11 -7.71 -2.47 10.04
CA LEU A 11 -6.49 -1.80 10.47
C LEU A 11 -5.65 -2.72 11.38
N ASP A 12 -6.29 -3.44 12.30
CA ASP A 12 -5.61 -4.41 13.16
C ASP A 12 -4.97 -5.53 12.34
N THR A 13 -5.65 -6.00 11.29
CA THR A 13 -5.09 -6.99 10.35
C THR A 13 -3.80 -6.49 9.72
N GLN A 14 -3.74 -5.20 9.39
CA GLN A 14 -2.54 -4.54 8.86
C GLN A 14 -1.49 -4.22 9.95
N GLY A 15 -1.83 -4.41 11.22
CA GLY A 15 -0.95 -4.17 12.38
C GLY A 15 -1.08 -2.79 13.00
N PHE A 16 -2.04 -1.97 12.57
CA PHE A 16 -2.25 -0.62 13.10
C PHE A 16 -3.19 -0.67 14.31
N LEU A 17 -2.63 -0.96 15.49
CA LEU A 17 -3.39 -1.15 16.73
C LEU A 17 -3.74 0.18 17.43
N ASP A 18 -2.93 1.21 17.28
CA ASP A 18 -3.11 2.47 18.04
C ASP A 18 -3.87 3.54 17.25
N VAL A 19 -4.60 3.15 16.21
CA VAL A 19 -5.41 4.08 15.42
C VAL A 19 -6.79 4.20 16.04
N GLU A 20 -7.08 5.38 16.60
CA GLU A 20 -8.36 5.66 17.26
C GLU A 20 -9.29 6.56 16.43
N THR A 21 -8.70 7.43 15.61
CA THR A 21 -9.48 8.46 14.88
C THR A 21 -9.80 8.05 13.45
N LYS A 22 -11.02 8.35 13.00
CA LYS A 22 -11.40 8.22 11.58
C LYS A 22 -10.53 9.08 10.66
N SER A 23 -9.98 10.19 11.17
CA SER A 23 -9.10 11.07 10.41
C SER A 23 -7.80 10.36 10.05
N THR A 24 -7.09 9.80 11.03
CA THR A 24 -5.86 9.04 10.81
C THR A 24 -6.12 7.83 9.89
N ALA A 25 -7.21 7.09 10.13
CA ALA A 25 -7.60 5.96 9.29
C ALA A 25 -7.92 6.33 7.83
N ARG A 26 -8.36 7.56 7.57
CA ARG A 26 -8.57 8.08 6.21
C ARG A 26 -7.24 8.38 5.55
N TRP A 27 -6.31 9.01 6.25
CA TRP A 27 -5.02 9.41 5.69
C TRP A 27 -4.05 8.25 5.52
N LEU A 28 -4.21 7.14 6.26
CA LEU A 28 -3.50 5.88 5.99
C LEU A 28 -3.78 5.31 4.58
N LYS A 29 -4.89 5.70 3.95
CA LYS A 29 -5.22 5.30 2.58
C LYS A 29 -4.45 6.08 1.51
N PHE A 30 -3.85 7.21 1.87
CA PHE A 30 -3.20 8.12 0.92
C PHE A 30 -2.09 7.42 0.13
N SER A 31 -1.12 6.83 0.83
CA SER A 31 -0.01 6.12 0.19
C SER A 31 -0.45 4.95 -0.70
N PRO A 32 -1.29 4.00 -0.26
CA PRO A 32 -1.75 2.92 -1.15
C PRO A 32 -2.58 3.43 -2.33
N LEU A 33 -3.30 4.56 -2.21
CA LEU A 33 -3.98 5.19 -3.33
C LEU A 33 -2.99 5.78 -4.35
N MET A 34 -1.93 6.45 -3.87
CA MET A 34 -0.85 6.94 -4.74
C MET A 34 -0.11 5.80 -5.44
N CYS A 35 0.16 4.70 -4.72
CA CYS A 35 0.71 3.48 -5.33
C CYS A 35 -0.24 2.94 -6.41
N ALA A 36 -1.55 2.87 -6.15
CA ALA A 36 -2.52 2.40 -7.12
C ALA A 36 -2.51 3.25 -8.40
N ILE A 37 -2.48 4.58 -8.25
CA ILE A 37 -2.37 5.51 -9.40
C ILE A 37 -1.06 5.27 -10.16
N GLY A 38 0.07 5.15 -9.46
CA GLY A 38 1.37 4.92 -10.08
C GLY A 38 1.44 3.60 -10.85
N PHE A 39 0.95 2.50 -10.26
CA PHE A 39 0.88 1.20 -10.94
C PHE A 39 -0.12 1.20 -12.10
N ALA A 40 -1.27 1.89 -11.95
CA ALA A 40 -2.25 2.05 -13.03
C ALA A 40 -1.63 2.78 -14.22
N LEU A 41 -0.96 3.91 -13.98
CA LEU A 41 -0.29 4.69 -15.01
C LEU A 41 0.85 3.90 -15.65
N GLY A 42 1.69 3.23 -14.85
CA GLY A 42 2.77 2.39 -15.36
C GLY A 42 2.28 1.24 -16.24
N THR A 43 1.16 0.63 -15.87
CA THR A 43 0.54 -0.45 -16.64
C THR A 43 -0.13 0.08 -17.90
N TYR A 44 -0.91 1.16 -17.80
CA TYR A 44 -1.63 1.77 -18.91
C TYR A 44 -0.67 2.30 -20.00
N LEU A 45 0.42 2.95 -19.57
CA LEU A 45 1.46 3.44 -20.47
C LEU A 45 2.46 2.35 -20.89
N GLN A 46 2.30 1.12 -20.39
CA GLN A 46 3.22 0.00 -20.60
C GLN A 46 4.68 0.42 -20.35
N SER A 47 4.92 1.11 -19.24
CA SER A 47 6.21 1.72 -18.90
C SER A 47 6.93 0.91 -17.81
N PRO A 48 7.91 0.04 -18.18
CA PRO A 48 8.76 -0.64 -17.21
C PRO A 48 9.43 0.33 -16.24
N ALA A 49 9.90 1.48 -16.74
CA ALA A 49 10.60 2.48 -15.93
C ALA A 49 9.72 3.01 -14.79
N LEU A 50 8.45 3.32 -15.07
CA LEU A 50 7.51 3.80 -14.06
C LEU A 50 7.17 2.68 -13.04
N LEU A 51 6.98 1.45 -13.51
CA LEU A 51 6.71 0.30 -12.64
C LEU A 51 7.90 -0.05 -11.73
N PHE A 52 9.13 -0.01 -12.24
CA PHE A 52 10.35 -0.16 -11.43
C PHE A 52 10.52 0.97 -10.43
N THR A 53 10.17 2.21 -10.81
CA THR A 53 10.17 3.34 -9.86
C THR A 53 9.21 3.10 -8.71
N MET A 54 8.01 2.57 -8.99
CA MET A 54 7.04 2.20 -7.96
C MET A 54 7.52 1.03 -7.09
N ALA A 55 8.18 0.04 -7.67
CA ALA A 55 8.84 -1.01 -6.90
C ALA A 55 9.93 -0.43 -5.97
N LEU A 56 10.75 0.50 -6.46
CA LEU A 56 11.78 1.17 -5.65
C LEU A 56 11.17 1.96 -4.49
N PHE A 57 10.04 2.66 -4.73
CA PHE A 57 9.33 3.36 -3.65
C PHE A 57 8.79 2.38 -2.60
N ALA A 58 8.37 1.19 -3.01
CA ALA A 58 7.96 0.14 -2.08
C ALA A 58 9.14 -0.42 -1.27
N VAL A 59 10.35 -0.50 -1.83
CA VAL A 59 11.59 -0.86 -1.09
C VAL A 59 11.87 0.15 0.03
N ALA A 60 11.70 1.44 -0.24
CA ALA A 60 11.83 2.45 0.81
C ALA A 60 10.81 2.24 1.95
N GLY A 61 9.57 1.87 1.61
CA GLY A 61 8.53 1.49 2.59
C GLY A 61 8.90 0.28 3.45
N LEU A 62 9.61 -0.70 2.87
CA LEU A 62 10.13 -1.85 3.61
C LEU A 62 11.23 -1.44 4.60
N SER A 63 12.04 -0.45 4.27
CA SER A 63 13.25 -0.08 5.03
C SER A 63 13.00 0.97 6.12
N PHE A 64 12.24 2.02 5.81
CA PHE A 64 12.16 3.24 6.64
C PHE A 64 10.89 3.38 7.48
N HIS A 65 10.05 2.35 7.56
CA HIS A 65 8.73 2.36 8.24
C HIS A 65 7.72 3.40 7.68
N HIS A 66 8.13 4.19 6.68
CA HIS A 66 7.31 5.10 5.91
C HIS A 66 7.70 4.97 4.44
N THR A 67 6.70 4.96 3.57
CA THR A 67 6.90 5.01 2.12
C THR A 67 7.21 6.44 1.68
N PRO A 68 7.80 6.65 0.49
CA PRO A 68 7.96 7.99 -0.08
C PRO A 68 6.64 8.77 -0.15
N PHE A 69 5.51 8.08 -0.37
CA PHE A 69 4.19 8.71 -0.34
C PHE A 69 3.71 9.07 1.06
N ASP A 70 4.13 8.33 2.09
CA ASP A 70 3.86 8.74 3.48
C ASP A 70 4.66 10.01 3.82
N TRP A 71 5.90 10.13 3.36
CA TRP A 71 6.68 11.38 3.50
C TRP A 71 6.06 12.53 2.71
N LEU A 72 5.61 12.28 1.48
CA LEU A 72 4.86 13.27 0.70
C LEU A 72 3.64 13.78 1.49
N TYR A 73 2.89 12.88 2.14
CA TYR A 73 1.80 13.29 3.01
C TYR A 73 2.30 14.11 4.21
N LEU A 74 3.28 13.61 4.96
CA LEU A 74 3.73 14.23 6.20
C LEU A 74 4.36 15.62 5.99
N TYR A 75 5.08 15.83 4.89
CA TYR A 75 5.81 17.06 4.63
C TYR A 75 5.08 18.04 3.70
N ALA A 76 4.27 17.57 2.75
CA ALA A 76 3.58 18.45 1.80
C ALA A 76 2.09 18.62 2.10
N VAL A 77 1.38 17.52 2.41
CA VAL A 77 -0.08 17.57 2.57
C VAL A 77 -0.47 17.98 3.98
N LYS A 78 0.06 17.30 5.00
CA LYS A 78 -0.25 17.49 6.43
C LYS A 78 -0.22 18.98 6.85
N PRO A 79 0.81 19.79 6.52
CA PRO A 79 0.87 21.19 6.95
C PRO A 79 -0.23 22.07 6.33
N VAL A 80 -0.65 21.76 5.10
CA VAL A 80 -1.66 22.56 4.37
C VAL A 80 -3.06 22.33 4.94
N ILE A 81 -3.36 21.10 5.35
CA ILE A 81 -4.71 20.71 5.81
C ILE A 81 -4.81 20.56 7.33
N ASN A 82 -3.72 20.83 8.07
CA ASN A 82 -3.58 20.51 9.50
C ASN A 82 -3.97 19.04 9.80
N GLY A 83 -3.38 18.12 9.03
CA GLY A 83 -3.70 16.69 9.09
C GLY A 83 -3.12 15.97 10.31
N PRO A 84 -3.66 14.78 10.67
CA PRO A 84 -3.10 13.97 11.74
C PRO A 84 -1.71 13.42 11.38
N GLU A 85 -0.96 13.02 12.40
CA GLU A 85 0.25 12.22 12.19
C GLU A 85 -0.09 10.79 11.74
N LEU A 86 0.77 10.24 10.89
CA LEU A 86 0.68 8.86 10.47
C LEU A 86 1.52 7.98 11.40
N PRO A 87 0.97 6.88 11.93
CA PRO A 87 1.75 5.92 12.69
C PRO A 87 2.81 5.26 11.79
N LYS A 88 3.88 4.77 12.40
CA LYS A 88 4.89 3.96 11.72
C LYS A 88 4.25 2.70 11.15
N ARG A 89 4.68 2.27 9.96
CA ARG A 89 4.17 1.04 9.35
C ARG A 89 4.64 -0.19 10.12
N PRO A 90 3.72 -1.01 10.64
CA PRO A 90 4.04 -2.26 11.32
C PRO A 90 4.47 -3.35 10.32
N ALA A 91 4.96 -4.48 10.83
CA ALA A 91 5.44 -5.60 10.00
C ALA A 91 4.44 -6.09 8.94
N PRO A 92 3.12 -6.29 9.23
CA PRO A 92 2.18 -6.76 8.20
C PRO A 92 1.97 -5.75 7.06
N ALA A 93 2.07 -4.44 7.34
CA ALA A 93 2.00 -3.39 6.34
C ALA A 93 3.30 -3.29 5.53
N ARG A 94 4.46 -3.52 6.15
CA ARG A 94 5.76 -3.60 5.45
C ARG A 94 5.84 -4.82 4.54
N PHE A 95 5.23 -5.95 4.93
CA PHE A 95 5.09 -7.12 4.06
C PHE A 95 4.28 -6.80 2.79
N ALA A 96 3.24 -5.98 2.89
CA ALA A 96 2.51 -5.54 1.70
C ALA A 96 3.40 -4.73 0.73
N CYS A 97 4.33 -3.91 1.26
CA CYS A 97 5.35 -3.25 0.45
C CYS A 97 6.29 -4.27 -0.22
N PHE A 98 6.75 -5.30 0.50
CA PHE A 98 7.56 -6.37 -0.11
C PHE A 98 6.84 -7.06 -1.28
N VAL A 99 5.56 -7.42 -1.10
CA VAL A 99 4.74 -7.98 -2.19
C VAL A 99 4.66 -7.02 -3.37
N ALA A 100 4.49 -5.72 -3.13
CA ALA A 100 4.47 -4.71 -4.19
C ALA A 100 5.82 -4.57 -4.92
N VAL A 101 6.95 -4.74 -4.22
CA VAL A 101 8.29 -4.79 -4.85
C VAL A 101 8.36 -5.96 -5.82
N VAL A 102 8.13 -7.17 -5.32
CA VAL A 102 8.26 -8.40 -6.13
C VAL A 102 7.31 -8.37 -7.31
N TRP A 103 6.03 -8.09 -7.06
CA TRP A 103 5.01 -8.05 -8.11
C TRP A 103 5.29 -6.92 -9.11
N GLY A 104 5.57 -5.71 -8.64
CA GLY A 104 5.89 -4.58 -9.52
C GLY A 104 7.10 -4.84 -10.41
N SER A 105 8.17 -5.42 -9.85
CA SER A 105 9.38 -5.79 -10.61
C SER A 105 9.11 -6.90 -11.63
N VAL A 106 8.31 -7.91 -11.30
CA VAL A 106 7.91 -8.96 -12.25
C VAL A 106 7.08 -8.37 -13.39
N THR A 107 6.10 -7.51 -13.09
CA THR A 107 5.28 -6.83 -14.09
C THR A 107 6.15 -5.96 -15.01
N ALA A 108 7.07 -5.18 -14.44
CA ALA A 108 7.98 -4.33 -15.21
C ALA A 108 8.90 -5.16 -16.12
N SER A 109 9.45 -6.25 -15.59
CA SER A 109 10.32 -7.17 -16.34
C SER A 109 9.56 -7.84 -17.49
N ALA A 110 8.31 -8.23 -17.28
CA ALA A 110 7.47 -8.82 -18.31
C ALA A 110 7.22 -7.85 -19.49
N PHE A 111 7.06 -6.55 -19.23
CA PHE A 111 7.02 -5.54 -20.29
C PHE A 111 8.36 -5.38 -21.02
N LEU A 112 9.51 -5.54 -20.35
CA LEU A 112 10.83 -5.49 -21.01
C LEU A 112 11.07 -6.63 -21.99
N ILE A 113 10.53 -7.82 -21.72
CA ILE A 113 10.65 -9.00 -22.61
C ILE A 113 9.48 -9.12 -23.60
N GLU A 114 8.63 -8.08 -23.71
CA GLU A 114 7.49 -7.98 -24.63
C GLU A 114 6.32 -8.94 -24.33
N TYR A 115 6.22 -9.48 -23.11
CA TYR A 115 5.09 -10.32 -22.66
C TYR A 115 3.92 -9.43 -22.23
N ASN A 116 3.45 -8.58 -23.14
CA ASN A 116 2.55 -7.46 -22.85
C ASN A 116 1.21 -7.89 -22.24
N THR A 117 0.62 -9.00 -22.69
CA THR A 117 -0.64 -9.51 -22.12
C THR A 117 -0.48 -9.92 -20.67
N ILE A 118 0.56 -10.70 -20.35
CA ILE A 118 0.83 -11.16 -18.98
C ILE A 118 1.15 -9.95 -18.09
N ALA A 119 2.03 -9.05 -18.57
CA ALA A 119 2.38 -7.84 -17.85
C ALA A 119 1.15 -6.96 -17.57
N THR A 120 0.25 -6.81 -18.54
CA THR A 120 -0.99 -6.03 -18.36
C THR A 120 -1.91 -6.67 -17.33
N VAL A 121 -2.13 -7.98 -17.39
CA VAL A 121 -2.97 -8.71 -16.41
C VAL A 121 -2.39 -8.58 -15.00
N LEU A 122 -1.08 -8.77 -14.85
CA LEU A 122 -0.39 -8.62 -13.57
C LEU A 122 -0.48 -7.18 -13.05
N GLY A 123 -0.28 -6.19 -13.92
CA GLY A 123 -0.35 -4.77 -13.57
C GLY A 123 -1.75 -4.33 -13.14
N ILE A 124 -2.80 -4.79 -13.84
CA ILE A 124 -4.20 -4.54 -13.47
C ILE A 124 -4.51 -5.18 -12.12
N ALA A 125 -4.10 -6.43 -11.90
CA ALA A 125 -4.34 -7.12 -10.63
C ALA A 125 -3.60 -6.46 -9.46
N LEU A 126 -2.34 -6.04 -9.66
CA LEU A 126 -1.57 -5.28 -8.68
C LEU A 126 -2.24 -3.93 -8.35
N THR A 127 -2.70 -3.22 -9.37
CA THR A 127 -3.45 -1.96 -9.24
C THR A 127 -4.74 -2.17 -8.45
N GLY A 128 -5.47 -3.25 -8.73
CA GLY A 128 -6.69 -3.61 -8.01
C GLY A 128 -6.42 -3.87 -6.52
N ALA A 129 -5.37 -4.61 -6.20
CA ALA A 129 -4.98 -4.88 -4.82
C ALA A 129 -4.60 -3.59 -4.06
N ALA A 130 -3.84 -2.70 -4.70
CA ALA A 130 -3.49 -1.39 -4.13
C ALA A 130 -4.72 -0.49 -3.95
N THR A 131 -5.64 -0.48 -4.93
CA THR A 131 -6.89 0.28 -4.88
C THR A 131 -7.78 -0.19 -3.74
N LEU A 132 -7.88 -1.50 -3.53
CA LEU A 132 -8.66 -2.10 -2.45
C LEU A 132 -8.13 -1.63 -1.07
N MET A 133 -6.81 -1.57 -0.92
CA MET A 133 -6.18 -1.00 0.28
C MET A 133 -6.46 0.51 0.39
N GLY A 134 -6.27 1.27 -0.70
CA GLY A 134 -6.46 2.73 -0.76
C GLY A 134 -7.90 3.22 -0.70
N THR A 135 -8.90 2.34 -0.82
CA THR A 135 -10.32 2.74 -0.75
C THR A 135 -10.99 2.23 0.52
N VAL A 136 -10.76 0.97 0.89
CA VAL A 136 -11.51 0.31 1.98
C VAL A 136 -10.63 -0.23 3.10
N ASN A 137 -9.33 0.09 3.11
CA ASN A 137 -8.33 -0.41 4.08
C ASN A 137 -8.26 -1.93 4.11
N TYR A 138 -8.52 -2.60 2.99
CA TYR A 138 -8.43 -4.04 2.91
C TYR A 138 -7.13 -4.42 2.20
N CYS A 139 -6.20 -5.02 2.94
CA CYS A 139 -4.92 -5.45 2.42
C CYS A 139 -4.86 -6.98 2.35
N ILE A 140 -4.79 -7.52 1.14
CA ILE A 140 -4.70 -8.98 0.90
C ILE A 140 -3.38 -9.51 1.47
N ALA A 141 -2.26 -8.82 1.24
CA ALA A 141 -0.94 -9.23 1.73
C ALA A 141 -0.87 -9.30 3.26
N SER A 142 -1.41 -8.31 3.97
CA SER A 142 -1.44 -8.37 5.44
C SER A 142 -2.34 -9.48 5.97
N ARG A 143 -3.42 -9.86 5.27
CA ARG A 143 -4.18 -11.07 5.65
C ARG A 143 -3.35 -12.33 5.49
N PHE A 144 -2.64 -12.48 4.38
CA PHE A 144 -1.72 -13.62 4.20
C PHE A 144 -0.66 -13.66 5.31
N TRP A 145 -0.11 -12.51 5.68
CA TRP A 145 0.78 -12.40 6.83
C TRP A 145 0.13 -12.92 8.12
N ARG A 146 -1.13 -12.55 8.40
CA ARG A 146 -1.87 -13.02 9.58
C ARG A 146 -2.19 -14.52 9.54
N ILE A 147 -2.37 -15.09 8.36
CA ILE A 147 -2.56 -16.54 8.20
C ILE A 147 -1.26 -17.29 8.57
N ILE A 148 -0.10 -16.74 8.22
CA ILE A 148 1.21 -17.38 8.47
C ILE A 148 1.71 -17.13 9.90
N TYR A 149 1.57 -15.91 10.41
CA TYR A 149 2.18 -15.48 11.68
C TYR A 149 1.18 -15.25 12.83
N GLY A 150 -0.12 -15.47 12.59
CA GLY A 150 -1.16 -15.33 13.61
C GLY A 150 -1.90 -13.99 13.60
N TRP A 151 -3.10 -14.02 14.19
CA TRP A 151 -4.02 -12.89 14.31
C TRP A 151 -3.77 -12.11 15.60
N PRO A 152 -4.04 -10.79 15.63
CA PRO A 152 -4.01 -10.05 16.89
C PRO A 152 -5.17 -10.50 17.76
N ASP A 153 -4.95 -10.61 19.07
CA ASP A 153 -6.01 -10.89 20.03
C ASP A 153 -7.11 -9.84 19.92
N GLN A 154 -8.34 -10.31 19.71
CA GLN A 154 -9.52 -9.44 19.61
C GLN A 154 -10.16 -9.38 20.99
N GLU A 155 -9.66 -8.49 21.85
CA GLU A 155 -10.36 -8.12 23.09
C GLU A 155 -11.64 -7.31 22.79
#